data_AF-A0A2T4AX38-F1
#
_entry.id   AF-A0A2T4AX38-F1
#
_cell.length_a   1.000
_cell.length_b   1.000
_cell.length_c   1.000
_cell.angle_alpha   90.00
_cell.angle_beta   90.00
_cell.angle_gamma   90.00
#
_symmetry.space_group_name_H-M   'P 1'
#
loop_
_entity.id
_entity.type
_entity.pdbx_description
1 polymer ?
#
loop_
_entity_poly.entity_id
_entity_poly.type
_entity_poly.pdbx_seq_one_letter_code
_entity_poly.pdbx_strand_id
1 'polypeptide(L)' 'SNITWHPSLSRRERNQLRNQRGLTIWLTGLSASGKSTVATALEQHLLHLGLAAYRLDGDN' A
#
# COMPACT_ATOMS: atom_id res chain seq x y z
N SER A 1 11.62 -27.37 -13.08
CA SER A 1 10.37 -27.26 -12.30
C SER A 1 10.66 -27.60 -10.85
N ASN A 2 10.97 -26.60 -10.01
CA ASN A 2 11.25 -26.76 -8.58
C ASN A 2 10.89 -25.48 -7.81
N ILE A 3 9.64 -25.03 -7.97
CA ILE A 3 9.10 -23.94 -7.14
C ILE A 3 7.96 -24.57 -6.33
N THR A 4 8.20 -24.76 -5.03
CA THR A 4 7.18 -25.18 -4.07
C THR A 4 6.76 -23.97 -3.26
N TRP A 5 5.45 -23.77 -3.14
CA TRP A 5 4.90 -22.71 -2.28
C TRP A 5 4.94 -23.16 -0.83
N HIS A 6 5.57 -22.35 0.02
CA HIS A 6 5.49 -22.56 1.46
C HIS A 6 4.17 -22.01 2.00
N PRO A 7 3.48 -22.73 2.90
CA PRO A 7 2.29 -22.21 3.56
C PRO A 7 2.65 -20.92 4.33
N SER A 8 1.81 -19.90 4.18
CA SER A 8 1.99 -18.58 4.80
C SER A 8 0.68 -18.11 5.41
N LEU A 9 0.76 -17.08 6.27
CA LEU A 9 -0.40 -16.45 6.91
C LEU A 9 -1.46 -16.07 5.87
N SER A 10 -2.71 -16.50 6.08
CA SER A 10 -3.81 -16.17 5.18
C SER A 10 -4.09 -14.67 5.17
N ARG A 11 -4.72 -14.19 4.09
CA ARG A 11 -5.15 -12.78 3.99
C ARG A 11 -6.12 -12.39 5.13
N ARG A 12 -7.00 -13.31 5.55
CA ARG A 12 -7.97 -13.05 6.62
C ARG A 12 -7.26 -12.86 7.96
N GLU A 13 -6.36 -13.78 8.31
CA GLU A 13 -5.57 -13.68 9.54
C GLU A 13 -4.72 -12.42 9.55
N ARG A 14 -4.09 -12.06 8.42
CA ARG A 14 -3.32 -10.81 8.31
C ARG A 14 -4.18 -9.57 8.58
N ASN A 15 -5.37 -9.51 7.97
CA ASN A 15 -6.26 -8.38 8.15
C ASN A 15 -6.75 -8.26 9.60
N GLN A 16 -7.03 -9.39 10.26
CA GLN A 16 -7.43 -9.44 11.66
C GLN A 16 -6.30 -8.98 12.58
N LEU A 17 -5.09 -9.53 12.42
CA LEU A 17 -3.92 -9.17 13.23
C LEU A 17 -3.52 -7.71 13.07
N ARG A 18 -3.69 -7.13 11.88
CA ARG A 18 -3.39 -5.72 11.61
C ARG A 18 -4.54 -4.76 11.88
N ASN A 19 -5.73 -5.28 12.19
CA ASN A 19 -6.98 -4.53 12.24
C ASN A 19 -7.20 -3.61 11.01
N GLN A 20 -6.74 -4.06 9.83
CA GLN A 20 -6.73 -3.26 8.61
C GLN A 20 -6.79 -4.17 7.38
N ARG A 21 -7.57 -3.77 6.36
CA ARG A 21 -7.57 -4.43 5.05
C ARG A 21 -6.55 -3.77 4.11
N GLY A 22 -5.73 -4.59 3.45
CA GLY A 22 -4.85 -4.12 2.38
C GLY A 22 -5.61 -3.82 1.09
N LEU A 23 -5.22 -2.73 0.42
CA LEU A 23 -5.69 -2.30 -0.90
C LEU A 23 -4.59 -1.55 -1.66
N THR A 24 -4.78 -1.34 -2.96
CA THR A 24 -3.88 -0.55 -3.80
C THR A 24 -4.64 0.65 -4.36
N ILE A 25 -4.07 1.85 -4.20
CA ILE A 25 -4.56 3.07 -4.84
C ILE A 25 -3.62 3.38 -5.99
N TRP A 26 -4.10 3.22 -7.22
CA TRP A 26 -3.30 3.37 -8.42
C TRP A 26 -3.54 4.75 -9.05
N LEU A 27 -2.65 5.70 -8.78
CA LEU A 27 -2.72 7.05 -9.33
C LEU A 27 -2.10 7.08 -10.73
N THR A 28 -2.87 7.49 -11.73
CA THR A 28 -2.38 7.69 -13.12
C THR A 28 -2.64 9.11 -13.57
N GLY A 29 -1.86 9.57 -14.56
CA GLY A 29 -1.94 10.93 -15.05
C GLY A 29 -0.63 11.41 -15.66
N LEU A 30 -0.69 12.51 -16.41
CA LEU A 30 0.45 13.13 -17.08
C LEU A 30 1.56 13.53 -16.10
N SER A 31 2.78 13.74 -16.60
CA SER A 31 3.83 14.39 -15.79
C SER A 31 3.33 15.73 -15.26
N ALA A 32 3.74 16.10 -14.05
CA ALA A 32 3.28 17.29 -13.32
C ALA A 32 1.76 17.36 -13.00
N SER A 33 0.97 16.31 -13.23
CA SER A 33 -0.46 16.29 -12.86
C SER A 33 -0.75 16.19 -11.36
N GLY A 34 0.27 16.29 -10.50
CA GLY A 34 0.11 16.25 -9.03
C GLY A 34 0.05 14.88 -8.37
N LYS A 35 0.34 13.77 -9.08
CA LYS A 35 0.26 12.40 -8.53
C LYS A 35 1.08 12.22 -7.24
N SER A 36 2.35 12.60 -7.25
CA SER A 36 3.24 12.44 -6.09
C SER A 36 2.82 13.36 -4.93
N THR A 37 2.33 14.56 -5.22
CA THR A 37 1.77 15.48 -4.21
C THR A 37 0.59 14.84 -3.49
N VAL A 38 -0.37 14.28 -4.24
CA VAL A 38 -1.54 13.59 -3.67
C VAL A 38 -1.13 12.33 -2.92
N ALA A 39 -0.23 11.52 -3.47
CA ALA A 39 0.26 10.30 -2.82
C ALA A 39 0.91 10.58 -1.47
N THR A 40 1.72 11.63 -1.38
CA THR A 40 2.42 12.02 -0.15
C THR A 40 1.44 12.51 0.91
N ALA A 41 0.50 13.39 0.55
CA ALA A 41 -0.52 13.88 1.47
C ALA A 41 -1.43 12.74 1.98
N LEU A 42 -1.79 11.81 1.09
CA LEU A 42 -2.59 10.64 1.43
C LEU A 42 -1.86 9.70 2.40
N GLU A 43 -0.60 9.39 2.13
CA GLU A 43 0.24 8.56 3.00
C GLU A 43 0.35 9.18 4.41
N GLN A 44 0.69 10.47 4.49
CA GLN A 44 0.74 11.20 5.75
C GLN A 44 -0.61 11.16 6.49
N HIS A 45 -1.72 11.39 5.79
CA HIS A 45 -3.04 11.37 6.41
C HIS A 45 -3.39 9.98 6.97
N LEU A 46 -3.14 8.91 6.22
CA LEU A 46 -3.40 7.54 6.68
C LEU A 46 -2.54 7.18 7.89
N LEU A 47 -1.26 7.55 7.90
CA LEU A 47 -0.37 7.32 9.04
C LEU A 47 -0.83 8.05 10.30
N HIS A 48 -1.31 9.30 10.19
CA HIS A 48 -1.89 10.04 11.32
C HIS A 48 -3.16 9.38 11.88
N LEU A 49 -3.91 8.65 11.04
CA LEU A 49 -5.06 7.85 11.47
C LEU A 49 -4.67 6.48 12.06
N GLY A 50 -3.37 6.18 12.17
CA GLY A 50 -2.86 4.89 12.63
C GLY A 50 -2.99 3.76 11.59
N LEU A 51 -3.29 4.10 10.33
CA LEU A 51 -3.37 3.14 9.23
C LEU A 51 -2.00 3.04 8.57
N ALA A 52 -1.56 1.81 8.36
CA ALA A 52 -0.33 1.59 7.61
C ALA A 52 -0.55 1.87 6.13
N ALA A 53 0.25 2.78 5.59
CA ALA A 53 0.30 3.15 4.19
C ALA A 53 1.76 3.14 3.71
N TYR A 54 1.94 2.94 2.41
CA TYR A 54 3.25 3.03 1.78
C TYR A 54 3.08 3.53 0.34
N ARG A 55 3.81 4.58 -0.01
CA ARG A 55 3.89 5.12 -1.37
C ARG A 55 4.96 4.37 -2.17
N LEU A 56 4.60 3.98 -3.40
CA LEU A 56 5.51 3.42 -4.39
C LEU A 56 5.56 4.39 -5.58
N ASP A 57 6.67 5.07 -5.75
CA ASP A 57 6.95 5.89 -6.93
C ASP A 57 8.40 5.71 -7.38
N GLY A 58 8.79 6.38 -8.48
CA GLY A 58 10.12 6.22 -9.08
C GLY A 58 11.27 6.85 -8.30
N ASP A 59 10.98 7.54 -7.19
CA ASP A 59 11.98 8.22 -6.36
C ASP A 59 12.43 7.38 -5.14
N ASN A 60 11.77 6.24 -4.87
CA ASN A 60 12.08 5.28 -3.81
C ASN A 60 12.98 4.14 -4.30
#